data_AF-A0A315X067-F1
#
_entry.id   AF-A0A315X067-F1
#
_cell.length_a   1.000
_cell.length_b   1.000
_cell.length_c   1.000
_cell.angle_alpha   90.00
_cell.angle_beta   90.00
_cell.angle_gamma   90.00
#
_symmetry.space_group_name_H-M   'P 1'
#
loop_
_entity.id
_entity.type
_entity.pdbx_description
1 polymer ?
#
loop_
_entity_poly.entity_id
_entity_poly.type
_entity_poly.pdbx_seq_one_letter_code
_entity_poly.pdbx_strand_id
1 'polypeptide(L)'
;MTISWYGFNYFKLQNGEESLIFNPYTLDKVTHFGKAKADMVLFSDPAKVAEVKMDAETFVVDSPGEYEVKNMFVYGRQIGQQIVYVVNFDKIKVAFLGEMEDRELTNGDLELLEDADVLILPVGDGAYLNSKQAVKLIGQIEPRVVIPSCHSAGTFKLKSDPVAVFVKEFGVKAEELDKFKVKKADLPQDDVKLVILKPSA
;
A
#
# COMPACT_ATOMS: atom_id res chain seq x y z
N MET A 1 -8.51 -10.41 7.93
CA MET A 1 -7.97 -9.90 6.66
C MET A 1 -6.68 -10.61 6.26
N THR A 2 -6.44 -10.77 4.96
CA THR A 2 -5.15 -11.20 4.38
C THR A 2 -4.66 -10.14 3.41
N ILE A 3 -3.40 -9.74 3.51
CA ILE A 3 -2.72 -8.82 2.60
C ILE A 3 -1.72 -9.62 1.75
N SER A 4 -1.85 -9.49 0.43
CA SER A 4 -0.96 -10.08 -0.56
C SER A 4 -0.36 -8.98 -1.44
N TRP A 5 0.90 -9.17 -1.86
CA TRP A 5 1.60 -8.25 -2.75
C TRP A 5 1.92 -8.94 -4.06
N TYR A 6 1.67 -8.27 -5.18
CA TYR A 6 1.91 -8.79 -6.54
C TYR A 6 3.08 -8.10 -7.24
N GLY A 7 3.76 -7.17 -6.54
CA GLY A 7 4.83 -6.35 -7.10
C GLY A 7 4.47 -4.86 -7.13
N PHE A 8 5.49 -4.01 -7.19
CA PHE A 8 5.32 -2.54 -7.25
C PHE A 8 4.43 -2.01 -6.11
N ASN A 9 3.28 -1.45 -6.47
CA ASN A 9 2.22 -0.99 -5.59
C ASN A 9 0.93 -1.82 -5.70
N TYR A 10 0.98 -2.98 -6.35
CA TYR A 10 -0.17 -3.87 -6.49
C TYR A 10 -0.34 -4.73 -5.24
N PHE A 11 -1.30 -4.37 -4.39
CA PHE A 11 -1.70 -5.14 -3.22
C PHE A 11 -3.14 -5.60 -3.33
N LYS A 12 -3.44 -6.77 -2.76
CA LYS A 12 -4.80 -7.26 -2.55
C LYS A 12 -5.06 -7.49 -1.07
N LEU A 13 -6.11 -6.89 -0.56
CA LEU A 13 -6.67 -7.15 0.75
C LEU A 13 -7.92 -8.01 0.56
N GLN A 14 -8.06 -9.07 1.34
CA GLN A 14 -9.25 -9.93 1.26
C GLN A 14 -9.58 -10.57 2.60
N ASN A 15 -10.87 -10.76 2.85
CA ASN A 15 -11.38 -11.65 3.89
C ASN A 15 -12.08 -12.85 3.23
N GLY A 16 -12.98 -13.53 3.93
CA GLY A 16 -13.71 -14.68 3.36
C GLY A 16 -14.77 -14.32 2.32
N GLU A 17 -15.18 -13.05 2.25
CA GLU A 17 -16.37 -12.60 1.52
C GLU A 17 -16.08 -11.43 0.56
N GLU A 18 -15.09 -10.61 0.90
CA GLU A 18 -14.84 -9.29 0.33
C GLU A 18 -13.38 -9.13 -0.08
N SER A 19 -13.14 -8.34 -1.12
CA SER A 19 -11.78 -8.01 -1.55
C SER A 19 -11.63 -6.60 -2.09
N LEU A 20 -10.47 -6.03 -1.79
CA LEU A 20 -10.00 -4.73 -2.23
C LEU A 20 -8.64 -4.88 -2.90
N ILE A 21 -8.42 -4.13 -3.98
CA ILE A 21 -7.13 -4.07 -4.65
C ILE A 21 -6.64 -2.63 -4.72
N PHE A 22 -5.36 -2.43 -4.46
CA PHE A 22 -4.65 -1.18 -4.73
C PHE A 22 -3.82 -1.33 -6.02
N ASN A 23 -3.85 -0.32 -6.88
CA ASN A 23 -2.95 -0.11 -8.02
C ASN A 23 -2.58 -1.39 -8.82
N PRO A 24 -3.56 -2.06 -9.48
CA PRO A 24 -3.31 -3.29 -10.24
C PRO A 24 -2.63 -3.05 -11.60
N TYR A 25 -1.59 -2.22 -11.63
CA TYR A 25 -0.82 -1.85 -12.81
C TYR A 25 0.68 -1.98 -12.56
N THR A 26 1.47 -2.00 -13.62
CA THR A 26 2.92 -2.22 -13.55
C THR A 26 3.67 -0.90 -13.55
N LEU A 27 4.84 -0.88 -12.90
CA LEU A 27 5.79 0.25 -12.95
C LEU A 27 7.02 -0.04 -13.83
N ASP A 28 7.00 -1.18 -14.53
CA ASP A 28 7.97 -1.53 -15.54
C ASP A 28 7.27 -1.89 -16.87
N LYS A 29 8.10 -2.14 -17.90
CA LYS A 29 7.65 -2.47 -19.26
C LYS A 29 7.57 -3.97 -19.55
N VAL A 30 7.90 -4.83 -18.59
CA VAL A 30 8.09 -6.28 -18.82
C VAL A 30 7.08 -7.13 -18.08
N THR A 31 6.57 -6.62 -16.97
CA THR A 31 5.57 -7.32 -16.15
C THR A 31 4.21 -7.14 -16.80
N HIS A 32 3.37 -8.18 -16.71
CA HIS A 32 1.99 -8.13 -17.16
C HIS A 32 1.10 -8.76 -16.09
N PHE A 33 0.09 -8.02 -15.65
CA PHE A 33 -0.92 -8.54 -14.75
C PHE A 33 -2.15 -9.02 -15.53
N GLY A 34 -2.81 -10.03 -14.97
CA GLY A 34 -4.09 -10.49 -15.48
C GLY A 34 -5.21 -9.47 -15.25
N LYS A 35 -6.44 -9.88 -15.57
CA LYS A 35 -7.64 -9.09 -15.28
C LYS A 35 -7.76 -8.86 -13.77
N ALA A 36 -7.90 -7.61 -13.34
CA ALA A 36 -8.18 -7.27 -11.96
C ALA A 36 -9.64 -7.63 -11.62
N LYS A 37 -9.82 -8.42 -10.55
CA LYS A 37 -11.13 -8.80 -10.03
C LYS A 37 -11.15 -8.69 -8.51
N ALA A 38 -11.95 -7.75 -8.02
CA ALA A 38 -12.23 -7.49 -6.61
C ALA A 38 -13.58 -6.77 -6.50
N ASP A 39 -14.08 -6.58 -5.28
CA ASP A 39 -15.30 -5.79 -5.08
C ASP A 39 -15.03 -4.30 -5.29
N MET A 40 -13.84 -3.86 -4.89
CA MET A 40 -13.36 -2.50 -5.09
C MET A 40 -11.90 -2.51 -5.54
N VAL A 41 -11.55 -1.60 -6.45
CA VAL A 41 -10.18 -1.32 -6.88
C VAL A 41 -9.92 0.17 -6.73
N LEU A 42 -8.79 0.50 -6.10
CA LEU A 42 -8.34 1.86 -5.83
C LEU A 42 -7.12 2.19 -6.69
N PHE A 43 -7.15 3.35 -7.34
CA PHE A 43 -6.06 3.89 -8.14
C PHE A 43 -5.51 5.17 -7.49
N SER A 44 -4.23 5.15 -7.12
CA SER A 44 -3.54 6.35 -6.63
C SER A 44 -3.20 7.32 -7.77
N ASP A 45 -2.95 6.81 -8.97
CA ASP A 45 -2.82 7.59 -10.20
C ASP A 45 -4.00 7.28 -11.14
N PRO A 46 -4.95 8.23 -11.32
CA PRO A 46 -6.10 8.03 -12.20
C PRO A 46 -5.71 7.80 -13.67
N ALA A 47 -4.54 8.26 -14.11
CA ALA A 47 -4.08 8.03 -15.47
C ALA A 47 -3.83 6.54 -15.76
N LYS A 48 -3.66 5.72 -14.72
CA LYS A 48 -3.40 4.28 -14.82
C LYS A 48 -4.63 3.41 -15.00
N VAL A 49 -5.83 3.96 -14.81
CA VAL A 49 -7.09 3.20 -14.95
C VAL A 49 -7.19 2.55 -16.34
N ALA A 50 -6.85 3.30 -17.40
CA ALA A 50 -6.94 2.81 -18.78
C ALA A 50 -5.92 1.70 -19.12
N GLU A 51 -4.88 1.52 -18.30
CA GLU A 51 -3.86 0.49 -18.49
C GLU A 51 -4.32 -0.88 -17.96
N VAL A 52 -5.40 -0.94 -17.18
CA VAL A 52 -5.86 -2.13 -16.46
C VAL A 52 -7.12 -2.72 -17.07
N LYS A 53 -7.10 -4.04 -17.31
CA LYS A 53 -8.32 -4.79 -17.63
C LYS A 53 -9.07 -5.11 -16.34
N MET A 54 -10.27 -4.57 -16.18
CA MET A 54 -11.09 -4.75 -14.99
C MET A 54 -12.26 -5.70 -15.22
N ASP A 55 -12.74 -6.36 -14.15
CA ASP A 55 -14.01 -7.08 -14.16
C ASP A 55 -15.19 -6.12 -14.13
N ALA A 56 -16.27 -6.46 -14.86
CA ALA A 56 -17.38 -5.56 -15.08
C ALA A 56 -18.14 -5.23 -13.79
N GLU A 57 -18.08 -6.13 -12.80
CA GLU A 57 -18.71 -5.96 -11.49
C GLU A 57 -17.81 -5.21 -10.48
N THR A 58 -16.60 -4.81 -10.87
CA THR A 58 -15.65 -4.16 -9.96
C THR A 58 -16.01 -2.69 -9.79
N PHE A 59 -16.15 -2.23 -8.54
CA PHE A 59 -16.26 -0.80 -8.25
C PHE A 59 -14.89 -0.13 -8.32
N VAL A 60 -14.78 0.94 -9.10
CA VAL A 60 -13.50 1.62 -9.36
C VAL A 60 -13.48 2.96 -8.64
N VAL A 61 -12.39 3.22 -7.90
CA VAL A 61 -12.12 4.52 -7.29
C VAL A 61 -10.81 5.06 -7.84
N ASP A 62 -10.91 6.22 -8.48
CA ASP A 62 -9.82 6.92 -9.16
C ASP A 62 -9.89 8.43 -8.88
N SER A 63 -10.55 8.82 -7.78
CA SER A 63 -10.67 10.22 -7.36
C SER A 63 -10.63 10.34 -5.83
N PRO A 64 -10.24 11.51 -5.29
CA PRO A 64 -10.37 11.79 -3.86
C PRO A 64 -11.85 11.81 -3.45
N GLY A 65 -12.12 11.35 -2.23
CA GLY A 65 -13.49 11.31 -1.70
C GLY A 65 -13.68 10.23 -0.64
N GLU A 66 -14.93 10.09 -0.21
CA GLU A 66 -15.37 9.05 0.71
C GLU A 66 -16.18 8.02 -0.06
N TYR A 67 -15.87 6.74 0.15
CA TYR A 67 -16.50 5.63 -0.54
C TYR A 67 -16.81 4.51 0.44
N GLU A 68 -17.95 3.87 0.25
CA GLU A 68 -18.35 2.68 1.00
C GLU A 68 -18.83 1.62 0.02
N VAL A 69 -18.18 0.47 0.01
CA VAL A 69 -18.59 -0.70 -0.78
C VAL A 69 -18.55 -1.91 0.12
N LYS A 70 -19.72 -2.53 0.31
CA LYS A 70 -19.93 -3.59 1.30
C LYS A 70 -19.44 -3.12 2.69
N ASN A 71 -18.61 -3.88 3.40
CA ASN A 71 -18.09 -3.48 4.71
C ASN A 71 -16.72 -2.77 4.66
N MET A 72 -16.37 -2.18 3.51
CA MET A 72 -15.12 -1.44 3.33
C MET A 72 -15.41 0.06 3.23
N PHE A 73 -14.81 0.83 4.14
CA PHE A 73 -14.88 2.30 4.14
C PHE A 73 -13.55 2.85 3.67
N VAL A 74 -13.56 3.72 2.67
CA VAL A 74 -12.37 4.29 2.06
C VAL A 74 -12.45 5.81 2.09
N TYR A 75 -11.38 6.43 2.56
CA TYR A 75 -11.13 7.86 2.43
C TYR A 75 -9.93 8.08 1.51
N GLY A 76 -10.15 8.69 0.35
CA GLY A 76 -9.12 9.09 -0.60
C GLY A 76 -8.82 10.58 -0.51
N ARG A 77 -7.54 10.96 -0.40
CA ARG A 77 -7.09 12.37 -0.43
C ARG A 77 -6.00 12.57 -1.47
N GLN A 78 -6.13 13.64 -2.26
CA GLN A 78 -5.05 14.09 -3.13
C GLN A 78 -3.90 14.63 -2.28
N ILE A 79 -2.74 13.96 -2.32
CA ILE A 79 -1.51 14.40 -1.68
C ILE A 79 -0.42 14.40 -2.76
N GLY A 80 -0.11 15.59 -3.27
CA GLY A 80 0.76 15.72 -4.44
C GLY A 80 0.14 15.15 -5.69
N GLN A 81 0.88 14.30 -6.39
CA GLN A 81 0.43 13.66 -7.62
C GLN A 81 -0.31 12.35 -7.38
N GLN A 82 -0.42 11.92 -6.12
CA GLN A 82 -1.04 10.65 -5.74
C GLN A 82 -2.31 10.87 -4.94
N ILE A 83 -3.28 9.98 -5.13
CA ILE A 83 -4.38 9.80 -4.19
C ILE A 83 -3.92 8.79 -3.14
N VAL A 84 -3.81 9.27 -1.91
CA VAL A 84 -3.53 8.46 -0.72
C VAL A 84 -4.85 7.93 -0.19
N TYR A 85 -4.88 6.64 0.12
CA TYR A 85 -6.09 5.98 0.61
C TYR A 85 -5.91 5.52 2.05
N VAL A 86 -6.90 5.83 2.88
CA VAL A 86 -7.09 5.21 4.19
C VAL A 86 -8.33 4.33 4.11
N VAL A 87 -8.15 3.06 4.45
CA VAL A 87 -9.17 2.04 4.31
C VAL A 87 -9.45 1.41 5.68
N ASN A 88 -10.70 1.41 6.09
CA ASN A 88 -11.16 0.58 7.20
C ASN A 88 -11.79 -0.69 6.63
N PHE A 89 -11.12 -1.82 6.84
CA PHE A 89 -11.57 -3.14 6.39
C PHE A 89 -11.27 -4.17 7.49
N ASP A 90 -12.23 -5.04 7.83
CA ASP A 90 -12.10 -5.99 8.94
C ASP A 90 -11.70 -5.33 10.29
N LYS A 91 -12.16 -4.09 10.53
CA LYS A 91 -11.80 -3.25 11.69
C LYS A 91 -10.30 -2.90 11.78
N ILE A 92 -9.59 -2.98 10.66
CA ILE A 92 -8.18 -2.63 10.55
C ILE A 92 -8.08 -1.39 9.65
N LYS A 93 -7.42 -0.34 10.16
CA LYS A 93 -7.13 0.90 9.42
C LYS A 93 -5.85 0.71 8.61
N VAL A 94 -5.97 0.65 7.30
CA VAL A 94 -4.85 0.52 6.36
C VAL A 94 -4.63 1.85 5.65
N ALA A 95 -3.46 2.45 5.83
CA ALA A 95 -3.01 3.60 5.08
C ALA A 95 -2.13 3.15 3.90
N PHE A 96 -2.49 3.54 2.69
CA PHE A 96 -1.77 3.23 1.46
C PHE A 96 -1.34 4.53 0.78
N LEU A 97 -0.02 4.75 0.70
CA LEU A 97 0.54 6.01 0.22
C LEU A 97 0.80 6.05 -1.29
N GLY A 98 0.48 4.99 -2.03
CA GLY A 98 0.72 4.93 -3.47
C GLY A 98 2.18 5.15 -3.82
N GLU A 99 2.45 5.94 -4.86
CA GLU A 99 3.80 6.25 -5.36
C GLU A 99 4.33 7.57 -4.78
N MET A 100 4.05 7.84 -3.50
CA MET A 100 4.41 9.10 -2.86
C MET A 100 5.89 9.47 -3.07
N GLU A 101 6.11 10.70 -3.55
CA GLU A 101 7.41 11.36 -3.62
C GLU A 101 7.77 12.09 -2.32
N ASP A 102 9.04 12.49 -2.16
CA ASP A 102 9.45 13.29 -1.01
C ASP A 102 8.74 14.65 -0.99
N ARG A 103 7.98 14.88 0.08
CA ARG A 103 7.28 16.13 0.30
C ARG A 103 6.92 16.32 1.76
N GLU A 104 6.65 17.58 2.10
CA GLU A 104 6.02 17.90 3.38
C GLU A 104 4.53 17.55 3.33
N LEU A 105 4.07 16.88 4.39
CA LEU A 105 2.66 16.62 4.67
C LEU A 105 2.10 17.73 5.56
N THR A 106 0.85 18.13 5.28
CA THR A 106 0.15 19.08 6.16
C THR A 106 -0.30 18.37 7.44
N ASN A 107 -0.66 19.14 8.48
CA ASN A 107 -1.23 18.56 9.69
C ASN A 107 -2.47 17.71 9.39
N GLY A 108 -3.34 18.19 8.51
CA GLY A 108 -4.52 17.43 8.12
C GLY A 108 -4.18 16.12 7.40
N ASP A 109 -3.06 16.05 6.67
CA ASP A 109 -2.61 14.80 6.03
C ASP A 109 -2.08 13.81 7.06
N LEU A 110 -1.35 14.30 8.06
CA LEU A 110 -0.87 13.47 9.18
C LEU A 110 -2.04 12.96 10.02
N GLU A 111 -3.01 13.81 10.37
CA GLU A 111 -4.22 13.43 11.10
C GLU A 111 -5.03 12.34 10.39
N LEU A 112 -5.08 12.38 9.04
CA LEU A 112 -5.73 11.34 8.25
C LEU A 112 -5.02 9.97 8.44
N LEU A 113 -3.68 9.99 8.46
CA LEU A 113 -2.82 8.81 8.47
C LEU A 113 -2.56 8.25 9.88
N GLU A 114 -2.67 9.08 10.91
CA GLU A 114 -2.45 8.76 12.33
C GLU A 114 -3.21 7.49 12.75
N ASP A 115 -2.67 6.73 13.71
CA ASP A 115 -3.26 5.47 14.20
C ASP A 115 -3.49 4.41 13.12
N ALA A 116 -2.77 4.47 12.00
CA ALA A 116 -2.80 3.42 11.00
C ALA A 116 -2.35 2.09 11.62
N ASP A 117 -3.22 1.08 11.58
CA ASP A 117 -2.84 -0.27 12.02
C ASP A 117 -1.81 -0.88 11.05
N VAL A 118 -1.97 -0.60 9.76
CA VAL A 118 -1.05 -1.03 8.70
C VAL A 118 -0.74 0.16 7.81
N LEU A 119 0.54 0.50 7.68
CA LEU A 119 1.03 1.48 6.72
C LEU A 119 1.73 0.76 5.56
N ILE A 120 1.28 1.04 4.34
CA ILE A 120 1.92 0.62 3.10
C ILE A 120 2.50 1.85 2.42
N LEU A 121 3.82 1.91 2.28
CA LEU A 121 4.53 3.09 1.77
C LEU A 121 5.70 2.72 0.85
N PRO A 122 6.01 3.56 -0.15
CA PRO A 122 7.14 3.31 -1.03
C PRO A 122 8.47 3.53 -0.29
N VAL A 123 9.49 2.73 -0.65
CA VAL A 123 10.84 2.83 -0.06
C VAL A 123 11.97 2.73 -1.10
N GLY A 124 11.60 2.77 -2.38
CA GLY A 124 12.48 2.44 -3.50
C GLY A 124 13.41 3.54 -3.99
N ASP A 125 13.36 4.74 -3.41
CA ASP A 125 14.11 5.92 -3.89
C ASP A 125 13.80 6.29 -5.36
N GLY A 126 14.49 7.28 -5.90
CA GLY A 126 14.35 7.74 -7.28
C GLY A 126 13.10 8.60 -7.47
N ALA A 127 12.04 8.01 -8.03
CA ALA A 127 10.76 8.69 -8.22
C ALA A 127 9.87 8.65 -6.97
N TYR A 128 10.27 7.90 -5.94
CA TYR A 128 9.50 7.65 -4.74
C TYR A 128 10.29 8.07 -3.49
N LEU A 129 9.66 7.98 -2.31
CA LEU A 129 10.38 8.09 -1.04
C LEU A 129 11.61 7.16 -1.00
N ASN A 130 12.73 7.71 -0.54
CA ASN A 130 13.88 6.91 -0.15
C ASN A 130 13.71 6.36 1.26
N SER A 131 14.61 5.47 1.67
CA SER A 131 14.55 4.80 2.97
C SER A 131 14.54 5.76 4.16
N LYS A 132 15.28 6.87 4.10
CA LYS A 132 15.36 7.86 5.20
C LYS A 132 14.06 8.64 5.35
N GLN A 133 13.50 9.08 4.22
CA GLN A 133 12.22 9.80 4.19
C GLN A 133 11.09 8.89 4.65
N ALA A 134 11.07 7.62 4.22
CA ALA A 134 10.11 6.63 4.67
C ALA A 134 10.18 6.41 6.20
N VAL A 135 11.39 6.25 6.78
CA VAL A 135 11.56 6.10 8.24
C VAL A 135 11.08 7.34 8.99
N LYS A 136 11.40 8.54 8.51
CA LYS A 136 10.89 9.79 9.10
C LYS A 136 9.35 9.81 9.11
N LEU A 137 8.73 9.46 7.98
CA LEU A 137 7.27 9.47 7.86
C LEU A 137 6.61 8.39 8.73
N ILE A 138 7.20 7.21 8.84
CA ILE A 138 6.76 6.16 9.78
C ILE A 138 6.75 6.72 11.22
N GLY A 139 7.78 7.46 11.62
CA GLY A 139 7.83 8.09 12.95
C GLY A 139 6.82 9.22 13.17
N GLN A 140 6.27 9.81 12.11
CA GLN A 140 5.19 10.81 12.22
C GLN A 140 3.79 10.18 12.26
N ILE A 141 3.63 9.03 11.61
CA ILE A 141 2.35 8.30 11.53
C ILE A 141 2.16 7.33 12.71
N GLU A 142 3.27 6.82 13.26
CA GLU A 142 3.33 5.82 14.33
C GLU A 142 2.46 4.56 14.06
N PRO A 143 2.63 3.89 12.89
CA PRO A 143 1.82 2.73 12.56
C PRO A 143 2.24 1.49 13.36
N ARG A 144 1.32 0.54 13.50
CA ARG A 144 1.57 -0.73 14.23
C ARG A 144 2.29 -1.76 13.35
N VAL A 145 2.01 -1.74 12.05
CA VAL A 145 2.64 -2.60 11.04
C VAL A 145 3.08 -1.75 9.85
N VAL A 146 4.28 -1.99 9.36
CA VAL A 146 4.82 -1.36 8.15
C VAL A 146 5.04 -2.42 7.07
N ILE A 147 4.54 -2.15 5.87
CA ILE A 147 4.77 -2.97 4.67
C ILE A 147 5.38 -2.05 3.59
N PRO A 148 6.66 -2.23 3.21
CA PRO A 148 7.25 -1.42 2.16
C PRO A 148 6.71 -1.78 0.78
N SER A 149 6.71 -0.80 -0.13
CA SER A 149 6.34 -0.94 -1.55
C SER A 149 7.35 -0.23 -2.47
N CYS A 150 7.12 -0.28 -3.78
CA CYS A 150 7.96 0.36 -4.81
C CYS A 150 9.47 0.07 -4.74
N HIS A 151 9.88 -1.05 -4.14
CA HIS A 151 11.27 -1.48 -4.13
C HIS A 151 11.51 -2.56 -5.19
N SER A 152 12.77 -2.80 -5.54
CA SER A 152 13.10 -3.90 -6.46
C SER A 152 12.91 -5.24 -5.74
N ALA A 153 12.32 -6.21 -6.45
CA ALA A 153 12.11 -7.57 -5.96
C ALA A 153 11.94 -8.56 -7.10
N GLY A 154 12.43 -9.79 -6.89
CA GLY A 154 12.22 -10.90 -7.82
C GLY A 154 12.63 -10.60 -9.26
N THR A 155 11.70 -10.82 -10.20
CA THR A 155 11.91 -10.64 -11.63
C THR A 155 11.55 -9.23 -12.13
N PHE A 156 10.96 -8.37 -11.29
CA PHE A 156 10.55 -7.02 -11.66
C PHE A 156 11.75 -6.16 -12.07
N LYS A 157 11.56 -5.32 -13.08
CA LYS A 157 12.59 -4.41 -13.61
C LYS A 157 12.31 -2.95 -13.24
N LEU A 158 11.90 -2.74 -11.98
CA LEU A 158 11.79 -1.39 -11.43
C LEU A 158 13.18 -0.81 -11.18
N LYS A 159 13.41 0.43 -11.63
CA LYS A 159 14.62 1.18 -11.31
C LYS A 159 14.48 1.80 -9.92
N SER A 160 14.70 0.99 -8.90
CA SER A 160 14.55 1.35 -7.49
C SER A 160 15.51 0.55 -6.62
N ASP A 161 15.79 1.07 -5.43
CA ASP A 161 16.57 0.37 -4.42
C ASP A 161 15.91 -0.95 -3.99
N PRO A 162 16.72 -1.95 -3.58
CA PRO A 162 16.19 -3.17 -3.00
C PRO A 162 15.72 -2.91 -1.56
N VAL A 163 14.71 -3.66 -1.12
CA VAL A 163 14.12 -3.51 0.23
C VAL A 163 15.14 -3.64 1.37
N ALA A 164 16.25 -4.34 1.14
CA ALA A 164 17.33 -4.48 2.11
C ALA A 164 17.95 -3.13 2.55
N VAL A 165 17.94 -2.11 1.68
CA VAL A 165 18.39 -0.75 2.04
C VAL A 165 17.46 -0.16 3.11
N PHE A 166 16.15 -0.28 2.89
CA PHE A 166 15.15 0.17 3.85
C PHE A 166 15.19 -0.59 5.16
N VAL A 167 15.30 -1.93 5.13
CA VAL A 167 15.41 -2.76 6.34
C VAL A 167 16.60 -2.32 7.20
N LYS A 168 17.74 -2.01 6.57
CA LYS A 168 18.93 -1.53 7.26
C LYS A 168 18.73 -0.14 7.87
N GLU A 169 18.11 0.78 7.13
CA GLU A 169 17.85 2.16 7.60
C GLU A 169 16.81 2.18 8.72
N PHE A 170 15.74 1.38 8.62
CA PHE A 170 14.66 1.36 9.61
C PHE A 170 15.11 0.68 10.92
N GLY A 171 16.03 -0.27 10.85
CA GLY A 171 16.64 -0.90 12.04
C GLY A 171 15.71 -1.84 12.82
N VAL A 172 14.49 -2.08 12.33
CA VAL A 172 13.52 -3.02 12.90
C VAL A 172 13.69 -4.39 12.24
N LYS A 173 13.58 -5.46 13.05
CA LYS A 173 13.66 -6.84 12.54
C LYS A 173 12.50 -7.10 11.56
N ALA A 174 12.86 -7.41 10.32
CA ALA A 174 11.92 -7.79 9.27
C ALA A 174 11.39 -9.23 9.45
N GLU A 175 10.10 -9.42 9.22
CA GLU A 175 9.48 -10.74 9.01
C GLU A 175 9.11 -10.90 7.53
N GLU A 176 9.73 -11.87 6.85
CA GLU A 176 9.41 -12.19 5.46
C GLU A 176 8.26 -13.19 5.35
N LEU A 177 7.21 -12.84 4.60
CA LEU A 177 6.00 -13.66 4.46
C LEU A 177 5.52 -13.70 3.00
N ASP A 178 4.89 -14.79 2.58
CA ASP A 178 4.20 -14.85 1.28
C ASP A 178 2.89 -14.04 1.28
N LYS A 179 2.25 -13.96 2.44
CA LYS A 179 1.04 -13.19 2.69
C LYS A 179 0.93 -12.84 4.17
N PHE A 180 0.42 -11.67 4.48
CA PHE A 180 0.23 -11.22 5.85
C PHE A 180 -1.22 -11.44 6.28
N LYS A 181 -1.44 -12.42 7.15
CA LYS A 181 -2.76 -12.65 7.76
C LYS A 181 -2.83 -11.87 9.07
N VAL A 182 -3.86 -11.06 9.22
CA VAL A 182 -4.01 -10.19 10.38
C VAL A 182 -5.47 -10.05 10.79
N LYS A 183 -5.68 -10.03 12.11
CA LYS A 183 -6.92 -9.60 12.76
C LYS A 183 -6.57 -8.46 13.72
N LYS A 184 -7.54 -7.62 14.05
CA LYS A 184 -7.34 -6.47 14.94
C LYS A 184 -6.70 -6.84 16.29
N ALA A 185 -7.03 -8.02 16.83
CA ALA A 185 -6.48 -8.53 18.09
C ALA A 185 -5.01 -8.99 18.00
N ASP A 186 -4.51 -9.28 16.81
CA ASP A 186 -3.15 -9.80 16.58
C ASP A 186 -2.12 -8.69 16.34
N LEU A 187 -2.58 -7.44 16.24
CA LEU A 187 -1.70 -6.31 15.95
C LEU A 187 -0.81 -5.98 17.16
N PRO A 188 0.46 -5.60 16.94
CA PRO A 188 1.37 -5.20 18.01
C PRO A 188 0.86 -3.99 18.80
N GLN A 189 1.08 -3.92 20.10
CA GLN A 189 0.65 -2.77 20.92
C GLN A 189 1.81 -1.81 21.22
N ASP A 190 3.01 -2.34 21.47
CA ASP A 190 4.14 -1.54 21.96
C ASP A 190 5.23 -1.32 20.90
N ASP A 191 5.49 -2.31 20.04
CA ASP A 191 6.55 -2.26 19.02
C ASP A 191 5.98 -2.24 17.59
N VAL A 192 6.60 -1.47 16.69
CA VAL A 192 6.27 -1.52 15.27
C VAL A 192 6.77 -2.82 14.63
N LYS A 193 5.90 -3.48 13.87
CA LYS A 193 6.25 -4.70 13.12
C LYS A 193 6.56 -4.38 11.67
N LEU A 194 7.74 -4.77 11.20
CA LEU A 194 8.11 -4.70 9.78
C LEU A 194 7.81 -6.02 9.07
N VAL A 195 6.91 -5.98 8.08
CA VAL A 195 6.55 -7.14 7.27
C VAL A 195 6.99 -6.94 5.83
N ILE A 196 7.81 -7.87 5.33
CA ILE A 196 8.25 -7.89 3.93
C ILE A 196 7.47 -8.97 3.21
N LEU A 197 6.65 -8.58 2.23
CA LEU A 197 5.88 -9.52 1.43
C LEU A 197 6.68 -10.02 0.24
N LYS A 198 6.56 -11.32 -0.05
CA LYS A 198 7.06 -11.91 -1.29
C LYS A 198 6.00 -11.76 -2.39
N PRO A 199 6.41 -11.58 -3.65
CA PRO A 199 5.46 -11.51 -4.75
C PRO A 199 4.59 -12.77 -4.81
N SER A 200 3.28 -12.60 -4.77
CA SER A 200 2.32 -13.67 -4.99
C SER A 200 2.33 -14.07 -6.47
N ALA A 201 2.32 -15.40 -6.71
CA ALA A 201 2.26 -15.99 -8.05
C ALA A 201 0.89 -15.80 -8.71
#